data_AF-A0A957NXX3-F1
#
_entry.id   AF-A0A957NXX3-F1
#
_cell.length_a   1.000
_cell.length_b   1.000
_cell.length_c   1.000
_cell.angle_alpha   90.00
_cell.angle_beta   90.00
_cell.angle_gamma   90.00
#
_symmetry.space_group_name_H-M   'P 1'
#
loop_
_entity.id
_entity.type
_entity.pdbx_description
1 polymer ?
#
loop_
_entity_poly.entity_id
_entity_poly.type
_entity_poly.pdbx_seq_one_letter_code
_entity_poly.pdbx_strand_id
1 'polypeptide(L)'
;QNVPTIKPAIQALAGLIPQVTDLLDKLVDLMGKLKTEINKLDVNAIPGLDKASEFTDKVKGFLTAAKNLLPDEASTIDDVLGVADIVTGLPSLDDVKGEILALIDAITAHLNSLKPA
;
A
#
# COMPACT_ATOMS: atom_id res chain seq x y z
N GLN A 1 9.66 -15.62 -3.89
CA GLN A 1 10.74 -16.36 -4.57
C GLN A 1 11.73 -17.04 -3.62
N ASN A 2 12.03 -16.47 -2.44
CA ASN A 2 13.03 -17.05 -1.53
C ASN A 2 12.53 -18.22 -0.64
N VAL A 3 11.21 -18.37 -0.49
CA VAL A 3 10.61 -19.38 0.41
C VAL A 3 11.04 -20.81 0.10
N PRO A 4 11.00 -21.30 -1.16
CA PRO A 4 11.48 -22.65 -1.49
C PRO A 4 12.97 -22.86 -1.14
N THR A 5 13.78 -21.81 -1.26
CA THR A 5 15.22 -21.87 -1.00
C THR A 5 15.53 -22.00 0.50
N ILE A 6 14.82 -21.26 1.35
CA ILE A 6 15.09 -21.24 2.81
C ILE A 6 14.34 -22.33 3.58
N LYS A 7 13.23 -22.85 3.03
CA LYS A 7 12.34 -23.80 3.71
C LYS A 7 13.05 -25.04 4.26
N PRO A 8 13.94 -25.74 3.53
CA PRO A 8 14.61 -26.93 4.05
C PRO A 8 15.45 -26.64 5.31
N ALA A 9 16.17 -25.51 5.31
CA ALA A 9 17.00 -25.12 6.44
C ALA A 9 16.17 -24.75 7.67
N ILE A 10 15.07 -24.00 7.48
CA ILE A 10 14.16 -23.64 8.58
C ILE A 10 13.49 -24.86 9.18
N GLN A 11 13.02 -25.81 8.36
CA GLN A 11 12.40 -27.04 8.85
C GLN A 11 13.41 -27.94 9.58
N ALA A 12 14.65 -28.04 9.09
CA ALA A 12 15.72 -28.76 9.79
C ALA A 12 16.03 -28.13 11.16
N LEU A 13 16.12 -26.80 11.23
CA LEU A 13 16.32 -26.07 12.48
C LEU A 13 15.16 -26.26 13.45
N ALA A 14 13.91 -26.21 12.97
CA ALA A 14 12.72 -26.41 13.79
C ALA A 14 12.63 -27.84 14.38
N GLY A 15 13.16 -28.85 13.68
CA GLY A 15 13.27 -30.22 14.20
C GLY A 15 14.29 -30.37 15.33
N LEU A 16 15.28 -29.47 15.42
CA LEU A 16 16.31 -29.46 16.46
C LEU A 16 16.01 -28.47 17.59
N ILE A 17 15.31 -27.38 17.27
CA ILE A 17 15.08 -26.22 18.12
C ILE A 17 13.58 -25.87 18.04
N PRO A 18 12.74 -26.40 18.94
CA PRO A 18 11.29 -26.16 18.95
C PRO A 18 10.90 -24.67 18.96
N GLN A 19 11.76 -23.81 19.53
CA GLN A 19 11.57 -22.36 19.61
C GLN A 19 11.49 -21.69 18.23
N VAL A 20 11.98 -22.33 17.17
CA VAL A 20 11.82 -21.83 15.79
C VAL A 20 10.36 -21.86 15.38
N THR A 21 9.62 -22.93 15.71
CA THR A 21 8.18 -23.01 15.46
C THR A 21 7.43 -21.96 16.28
N ASP A 22 7.77 -21.81 17.57
CA ASP A 22 7.18 -20.78 18.44
C ASP A 22 7.40 -19.37 17.88
N LEU A 23 8.59 -19.09 17.32
CA LEU A 23 8.90 -17.83 16.68
C LEU A 23 8.04 -17.62 15.43
N LEU A 24 7.91 -18.63 14.57
CA LEU A 24 7.05 -18.58 13.38
C LEU A 24 5.58 -18.33 13.77
N ASP A 25 5.09 -18.96 14.82
CA ASP A 25 3.74 -18.75 15.35
C ASP A 25 3.55 -17.32 15.87
N LYS A 26 4.51 -16.78 16.63
CA LYS A 26 4.47 -15.39 17.10
C LYS A 26 4.49 -14.38 15.95
N LEU A 27 5.24 -14.66 14.88
CA LEU A 27 5.24 -13.81 13.69
C LEU A 27 3.89 -13.85 12.97
N VAL A 28 3.27 -15.03 12.85
CA VAL A 28 1.92 -15.16 12.28
C VAL A 28 0.89 -14.41 13.13
N ASP A 29 0.94 -14.53 14.46
CA ASP A 29 0.07 -13.78 15.37
C ASP A 29 0.25 -12.25 15.24
N LEU A 30 1.50 -11.79 15.16
CA LEU A 30 1.79 -10.37 14.92
C LEU A 30 1.20 -9.88 13.59
N MET A 31 1.30 -10.67 12.52
CA MET A 31 0.69 -10.35 11.22
C MET A 31 -0.84 -10.30 11.30
N GLY A 32 -1.47 -11.21 12.04
CA GLY A 32 -2.92 -11.17 12.29
C GLY A 32 -3.37 -9.91 13.05
N LYS A 33 -2.60 -9.49 14.07
CA LYS A 33 -2.84 -8.25 14.81
C LYS A 33 -2.68 -7.02 13.92
N LEU A 34 -1.60 -6.96 13.13
CA LEU A 34 -1.40 -5.88 12.17
C LEU A 34 -2.54 -5.82 11.15
N LYS A 35 -2.96 -6.96 10.58
CA LYS A 35 -4.12 -7.05 9.68
C LYS A 35 -5.38 -6.48 10.33
N THR A 36 -5.60 -6.77 11.61
CA THR A 36 -6.74 -6.26 12.37
C THR A 36 -6.71 -4.75 12.50
N GLU A 37 -5.57 -4.17 12.90
CA GLU A 37 -5.44 -2.71 13.00
C GLU A 37 -5.58 -2.01 11.64
N ILE A 38 -5.02 -2.56 10.57
CA ILE A 38 -5.19 -2.02 9.22
C ILE A 38 -6.65 -2.07 8.77
N ASN A 39 -7.37 -3.15 9.06
CA ASN A 39 -8.81 -3.24 8.73
C ASN A 39 -9.65 -2.16 9.42
N LYS A 40 -9.26 -1.76 10.64
CA LYS A 40 -9.93 -0.69 11.41
C LYS A 40 -9.68 0.71 10.83
N LEU A 41 -8.69 0.89 9.96
CA LEU A 41 -8.48 2.18 9.31
C LEU A 41 -9.69 2.52 8.44
N ASP A 42 -10.45 3.52 8.86
CA ASP A 42 -11.51 4.11 8.06
C ASP A 42 -10.93 5.28 7.26
N VAL A 43 -10.58 5.03 6.00
CA VAL A 43 -10.03 6.07 5.13
C VAL A 43 -11.07 7.13 4.77
N ASN A 44 -12.36 6.80 4.86
CA ASN A 44 -13.46 7.74 4.61
C ASN A 44 -13.66 8.71 5.79
N ALA A 45 -13.17 8.34 6.98
CA ALA A 45 -13.18 9.22 8.14
C ALA A 45 -12.10 10.31 8.09
N ILE A 46 -11.17 10.28 7.12
CA ILE A 46 -10.13 11.29 6.96
C ILE A 46 -10.76 12.57 6.40
N PRO A 47 -10.90 13.64 7.21
CA PRO A 47 -11.64 14.82 6.78
C PRO A 47 -10.91 15.54 5.64
N GLY A 48 -11.64 15.85 4.56
CA GLY A 48 -11.14 16.67 3.47
C GLY A 48 -10.33 15.93 2.40
N LEU A 49 -10.20 14.61 2.49
CA LEU A 49 -9.58 13.80 1.45
C LEU A 49 -10.38 13.87 0.13
N ASP A 50 -11.70 13.72 0.24
CA ASP A 50 -12.67 13.89 -0.86
C ASP A 50 -12.58 15.30 -1.48
N LYS A 51 -12.50 16.32 -0.61
CA LYS A 51 -12.39 17.73 -1.02
C LYS A 51 -11.06 18.02 -1.73
N ALA A 52 -9.98 17.36 -1.35
CA ALA A 52 -8.67 17.53 -1.97
C ALA A 52 -8.66 17.00 -3.42
N SER A 53 -9.28 15.84 -3.66
CA SER A 53 -9.46 15.32 -5.02
C SER A 53 -10.33 16.25 -5.86
N GLU A 54 -11.50 16.65 -5.34
CA GLU A 54 -12.42 17.56 -6.05
C GLU A 54 -11.77 18.93 -6.35
N PHE A 55 -10.99 19.45 -5.41
CA PHE A 55 -10.24 20.69 -5.60
C PHE A 55 -9.22 20.55 -6.74
N THR A 56 -8.45 19.46 -6.76
CA THR A 56 -7.45 19.21 -7.80
C THR A 56 -8.09 19.14 -9.19
N ASP A 57 -9.24 18.48 -9.33
CA ASP A 57 -9.98 18.42 -10.59
C ASP A 57 -10.47 19.79 -11.05
N LYS A 58 -10.97 20.62 -10.11
CA LYS A 58 -11.36 22.00 -10.41
C LYS A 58 -10.18 22.87 -10.84
N VAL A 59 -9.02 22.71 -10.19
CA VAL A 59 -7.79 23.41 -10.57
C VAL A 59 -7.35 23.01 -11.98
N LYS A 60 -7.42 21.73 -12.34
CA LYS A 60 -7.12 21.27 -13.71
C LYS A 60 -8.06 21.90 -14.74
N GLY A 61 -9.36 21.94 -14.46
CA GLY A 61 -10.35 22.59 -15.31
C GLY A 61 -10.08 24.08 -15.48
N PHE A 62 -9.77 24.78 -14.38
CA PHE A 62 -9.41 26.19 -14.38
C PHE A 62 -8.13 26.46 -15.20
N LEU A 63 -7.07 25.69 -14.96
CA LEU A 63 -5.79 25.84 -15.66
C LEU A 63 -5.91 25.52 -17.16
N THR A 64 -6.71 24.52 -17.52
CA THR A 64 -7.01 24.22 -18.93
C THR A 64 -7.71 25.40 -19.62
N ALA A 65 -8.66 26.03 -18.94
CA ALA A 65 -9.32 27.23 -19.46
C ALA A 65 -8.35 28.43 -19.53
N ALA A 66 -7.50 28.60 -18.52
CA ALA A 66 -6.49 29.66 -18.49
C ALA A 66 -5.47 29.53 -19.63
N LYS A 67 -5.07 28.31 -19.99
CA LYS A 67 -4.15 28.04 -21.12
C LYS A 67 -4.66 28.60 -22.44
N ASN A 68 -5.97 28.51 -22.68
CA ASN A 68 -6.58 29.03 -23.90
C ASN A 68 -6.65 30.57 -23.92
N LEU A 69 -6.64 31.21 -22.76
CA LEU A 69 -6.70 32.67 -22.60
C LEU A 69 -5.30 33.30 -22.53
N LEU A 70 -4.31 32.56 -22.04
CA LEU A 70 -2.92 33.00 -21.83
C LEU A 70 -1.96 32.06 -22.57
N PRO A 71 -1.96 32.06 -23.91
CA PRO A 71 -1.14 31.14 -24.69
C PRO A 71 0.38 31.35 -24.47
N ASP A 72 0.80 32.55 -24.09
CA ASP A 72 2.20 32.86 -23.78
C ASP A 72 2.67 32.20 -22.47
N GLU A 73 1.75 31.90 -21.55
CA GLU A 73 2.01 31.22 -20.27
C GLU A 73 1.76 29.71 -20.35
N ALA A 74 1.46 29.18 -21.54
CA ALA A 74 1.03 27.80 -21.74
C ALA A 74 2.02 26.77 -21.17
N SER A 75 3.33 27.03 -21.27
CA SER A 75 4.37 26.13 -20.74
C SER A 75 4.30 26.03 -19.22
N THR A 76 4.17 27.16 -18.51
CA THR A 76 4.09 27.17 -17.04
C THR A 76 2.77 26.54 -16.58
N ILE A 77 1.68 26.75 -17.33
CA ILE A 77 0.40 26.10 -17.04
C ILE A 77 0.50 24.58 -17.21
N ASP A 78 1.21 24.09 -18.23
CA ASP A 78 1.44 22.66 -18.44
C ASP A 78 2.26 22.04 -17.32
N ASP A 79 3.27 22.73 -16.79
CA ASP A 79 4.04 22.26 -15.64
C ASP A 79 3.14 22.06 -14.41
N VAL A 80 2.24 23.01 -14.13
CA VAL A 80 1.31 22.92 -13.00
C VAL A 80 0.25 21.83 -13.23
N LEU A 81 -0.24 21.68 -14.46
CA LEU A 81 -1.13 20.57 -14.83
C LEU A 81 -0.46 19.22 -14.62
N GLY A 82 0.84 19.09 -14.95
CA GLY A 82 1.61 17.88 -14.70
C GLY A 82 1.69 17.52 -13.20
N VAL A 83 1.83 18.52 -12.32
CA VAL A 83 1.77 18.29 -10.86
C VAL A 83 0.38 17.81 -10.44
N ALA A 84 -0.68 18.44 -10.97
CA ALA A 84 -2.05 18.02 -10.68
C ALA A 84 -2.35 16.60 -11.18
N ASP A 85 -1.81 16.22 -12.35
CA ASP A 85 -1.89 14.87 -12.89
C ASP A 85 -1.25 13.84 -11.97
N ILE A 86 -0.04 14.12 -11.45
CA ILE A 86 0.63 13.25 -10.47
C ILE A 86 -0.26 13.04 -9.24
N VAL A 87 -0.81 14.12 -8.66
CA VAL A 87 -1.64 14.05 -7.45
C VAL A 87 -2.92 13.24 -7.70
N THR A 88 -3.58 13.43 -8.86
CA THR A 88 -4.78 12.64 -9.22
C THR A 88 -4.47 11.22 -9.67
N GLY A 89 -3.23 10.93 -10.07
CA GLY A 89 -2.78 9.62 -10.53
C GLY A 89 -2.26 8.71 -9.42
N LEU A 90 -2.14 9.21 -8.19
CA LEU A 90 -1.82 8.39 -7.04
C LEU A 90 -2.96 7.39 -6.75
N PRO A 91 -2.63 6.16 -6.31
CA PRO A 91 -3.64 5.21 -5.87
C PRO A 91 -4.44 5.79 -4.69
N SER A 92 -5.70 5.39 -4.59
CA SER A 92 -6.52 5.81 -3.44
C SER A 92 -5.98 5.19 -2.15
N LEU A 93 -6.33 5.79 -1.00
CA LEU A 93 -5.96 5.20 0.29
C LEU A 93 -6.61 3.82 0.51
N ASP A 94 -7.77 3.57 -0.09
CA ASP A 94 -8.39 2.24 -0.10
C ASP A 94 -7.57 1.23 -0.92
N ASP A 95 -7.04 1.63 -2.08
CA ASP A 95 -6.17 0.76 -2.89
C ASP A 95 -4.90 0.40 -2.11
N VAL A 96 -4.25 1.41 -1.51
CA VAL A 96 -3.06 1.21 -0.68
C VAL A 96 -3.36 0.30 0.52
N LYS A 97 -4.50 0.50 1.18
CA LYS A 97 -4.97 -0.39 2.27
C LYS A 97 -5.13 -1.83 1.76
N GLY A 98 -5.73 -2.01 0.60
CA GLY A 98 -5.90 -3.32 -0.05
C GLY A 98 -4.57 -4.00 -0.33
N GLU A 99 -3.60 -3.28 -0.89
CA GLU A 99 -2.26 -3.79 -1.15
C GLU A 99 -1.54 -4.23 0.13
N ILE A 100 -1.63 -3.44 1.20
CA ILE A 100 -1.04 -3.79 2.50
C ILE A 100 -1.68 -5.08 3.05
N LEU A 101 -3.00 -5.21 2.99
CA LEU A 101 -3.70 -6.42 3.43
C LEU A 101 -3.27 -7.65 2.63
N ALA A 102 -3.14 -7.53 1.31
CA ALA A 102 -2.67 -8.60 0.44
C ALA A 102 -1.22 -9.02 0.76
N LEU A 103 -0.34 -8.06 1.05
CA LEU A 103 1.04 -8.33 1.47
C LEU A 103 1.09 -9.07 2.81
N ILE A 104 0.27 -8.66 3.79
CA ILE A 104 0.19 -9.34 5.08
C ILE A 104 -0.28 -10.80 4.90
N ASP A 105 -1.26 -11.04 4.02
CA ASP A 105 -1.74 -12.40 3.72
C ASP A 105 -0.66 -13.25 3.06
N ALA A 106 0.09 -12.68 2.10
CA ALA A 106 1.21 -13.36 1.45
C ALA A 106 2.33 -13.71 2.45
N ILE A 107 2.70 -12.78 3.33
CA ILE A 107 3.70 -13.04 4.39
C ILE A 107 3.22 -14.13 5.33
N THR A 108 1.96 -14.09 5.75
CA THR A 108 1.36 -15.10 6.64
C THR A 108 1.37 -16.48 6.00
N ALA A 109 1.02 -16.58 4.71
CA ALA A 109 1.10 -17.83 3.95
C ALA A 109 2.54 -18.35 3.87
N HIS A 110 3.50 -17.47 3.60
CA HIS A 110 4.92 -17.84 3.59
C HIS A 110 5.40 -18.37 4.95
N LEU A 111 5.10 -17.67 6.05
CA LEU A 111 5.47 -18.10 7.40
C LEU A 111 4.89 -19.46 7.76
N ASN A 112 3.60 -19.68 7.47
CA ASN A 112 2.96 -20.98 7.69
C ASN A 112 3.60 -22.09 6.84
N SER A 113 3.98 -21.78 5.60
CA SER A 113 4.62 -22.75 4.72
C SER A 113 6.03 -23.18 5.17
N LEU A 114 6.67 -22.40 6.05
CA LEU A 114 8.00 -22.69 6.62
C LEU A 114 7.94 -23.63 7.84
N LYS A 115 6.76 -23.82 8.43
CA LYS A 115 6.58 -24.72 9.57
C LYS A 115 6.84 -26.17 9.14
N PRO A 116 7.35 -27.02 10.05
CA PRO A 116 7.38 -28.47 9.83
C PRO A 116 5.95 -29.00 9.56
N ALA A 117 5.85 -30.06 8.75
CA ALA A 117 4.59 -30.77 8.54
C ALA A 117 4.22 -31.63 9.75
#